data_AF-A0A4R4BMM6-F1
#
_entry.id   AF-A0A4R4BMM6-F1
#
_cell.length_a   1.000
_cell.length_b   1.000
_cell.length_c   1.000
_cell.angle_alpha   90.00
_cell.angle_beta   90.00
_cell.angle_gamma   90.00
#
_symmetry.space_group_name_H-M   'P 1'
#
loop_
_entity.id
_entity.type
_entity.pdbx_description
1 polymer ?
#
loop_
_entity_poly.entity_id
_entity_poly.type
_entity_poly.pdbx_seq_one_letter_code
_entity_poly.pdbx_strand_id
1 'polypeptide(L)'
;MVLRSLLKGISTIFWGVLLVITINGCSKPESEQYKEIKKAYQKDPQNQELLESLLMLELLERDNAAQVIRLYEQNKDLLSGRVMAGVYYATALCKMAGESKTPSLQLKYVRAGMHEFELLTEKWPNEGRVYLWQAITYSNFPVILGADKIVQSIIEMINQKIASQEWIFAVEELKQLVYAYVNLAREYKSLSYLDSARMQAEKTGLNHDTQIQTVITKAAEEIK
;
A
#
# COMPACT_ATOMS: atom_id res chain seq x y z
N MET A 1 39.11 0.10 46.18
CA MET A 1 37.77 -0.45 46.49
C MET A 1 36.75 0.68 46.39
N VAL A 2 36.42 1.11 45.16
CA VAL A 2 35.22 1.90 44.83
C VAL A 2 34.78 1.36 43.48
N LEU A 3 34.01 0.27 43.55
CA LEU A 3 33.47 -0.46 42.42
C LEU A 3 32.01 -0.01 42.26
N ARG A 4 31.56 0.13 41.01
CA ARG A 4 30.16 -0.02 40.58
C ARG A 4 29.17 1.08 41.02
N SER A 5 29.08 2.16 40.25
CA SER A 5 27.90 3.04 40.29
C SER A 5 27.45 3.62 38.93
N LEU A 6 28.06 3.24 37.80
CA LEU A 6 27.73 3.82 36.48
C LEU A 6 26.98 2.89 35.52
N LEU A 7 26.51 1.72 35.97
CA LEU A 7 25.86 0.71 35.12
C LEU A 7 24.40 0.37 35.48
N LYS A 8 23.70 1.25 36.22
CA LYS A 8 22.30 1.01 36.64
C LYS A 8 21.27 1.99 36.03
N GLY A 9 21.56 2.56 34.87
CA GLY A 9 20.70 3.61 34.27
C GLY A 9 20.03 3.29 32.93
N ILE A 10 20.36 2.18 32.25
CA ILE A 10 19.93 1.94 30.84
C ILE A 10 19.06 0.68 30.69
N SER A 11 18.86 -0.09 31.77
CA SER A 11 18.31 -1.45 31.71
C SER A 11 16.77 -1.56 31.77
N THR A 12 16.02 -0.46 31.79
CA THR A 12 14.58 -0.51 32.17
C THR A 12 13.60 0.12 31.17
N ILE A 13 14.06 0.63 30.02
CA ILE A 13 13.17 1.20 28.98
C ILE A 13 13.01 0.26 27.78
N PHE A 14 13.82 -0.79 27.66
CA PHE A 14 13.89 -1.62 26.44
C PHE A 14 12.89 -2.80 26.37
N TRP A 15 12.05 -2.99 27.39
CA TRP A 15 11.14 -4.15 27.48
C TRP A 15 9.65 -3.80 27.30
N GLY A 16 9.33 -2.57 26.91
CA GLY A 16 7.94 -2.07 26.85
C GLY A 16 7.24 -2.08 25.48
N VAL A 17 7.90 -2.49 24.38
CA VAL A 17 7.36 -2.27 23.01
C VAL A 17 6.74 -3.53 22.36
N LEU A 18 6.80 -4.71 22.97
CA LEU A 18 6.18 -5.92 22.39
C LEU A 18 5.10 -6.53 23.29
N LEU A 19 4.17 -5.70 23.78
CA LEU A 19 2.97 -6.18 24.46
C LEU A 19 1.79 -6.21 23.49
N VAL A 20 1.73 -7.32 22.75
CA VAL A 20 0.51 -8.08 22.41
C VAL A 20 -0.76 -7.23 22.22
N ILE A 21 -1.07 -6.87 20.97
CA ILE A 21 -2.46 -6.68 20.54
C ILE A 21 -2.92 -8.00 19.91
N THR A 22 -3.18 -9.00 20.75
CA THR A 22 -4.11 -10.08 20.39
C THR A 22 -5.49 -9.67 20.90
N ILE A 23 -6.27 -9.04 20.03
CA ILE A 23 -7.69 -8.85 20.28
C ILE A 23 -8.43 -9.59 19.16
N ASN A 24 -9.14 -10.62 19.60
CA ASN A 24 -10.04 -11.50 18.86
C ASN A 24 -10.71 -10.88 17.63
N GLY A 25 -10.37 -11.43 16.47
CA GLY A 25 -11.11 -11.32 15.23
C GLY A 25 -10.31 -12.10 14.19
N CYS A 26 -10.87 -13.18 13.64
CA CYS A 26 -10.27 -14.09 12.65
C CYS A 26 -8.96 -13.58 12.04
N SER A 27 -7.85 -13.80 12.75
CA SER A 27 -6.54 -13.36 12.31
C SER A 27 -6.16 -14.26 11.14
N LYS A 28 -5.83 -13.68 9.98
CA LYS A 28 -5.14 -14.43 8.94
C LYS A 28 -3.94 -15.14 9.57
N PRO A 29 -3.68 -16.41 9.21
CA PRO A 29 -2.50 -17.11 9.71
C PRO A 29 -1.24 -16.32 9.32
N GLU A 30 -0.34 -16.11 10.27
CA GLU A 30 0.99 -15.51 10.02
C GLU A 30 1.67 -16.28 8.87
N SER A 31 2.31 -15.57 7.93
CA SER A 31 3.07 -16.23 6.87
C SER A 31 4.26 -17.01 7.45
N GLU A 32 4.72 -18.05 6.74
CA GLU A 32 5.91 -18.78 7.16
C GLU A 32 7.15 -17.87 7.20
N GLN A 33 7.26 -16.93 6.25
CA GLN A 33 8.33 -15.93 6.24
C GLN A 33 8.30 -15.05 7.50
N TYR A 34 7.13 -14.58 7.93
CA TYR A 34 7.00 -13.80 9.15
C TYR A 34 7.41 -14.61 10.39
N LYS A 35 6.99 -15.87 10.48
CA LYS A 35 7.37 -16.76 11.59
C LYS A 35 8.88 -16.98 11.65
N GLU A 36 9.54 -17.13 10.50
CA GLU A 36 10.98 -17.33 10.41
C GLU A 36 11.75 -16.08 10.89
N ILE A 37 11.38 -14.90 10.38
CA ILE A 37 12.02 -13.63 10.79
C ILE A 37 11.75 -13.33 12.26
N LYS A 38 10.53 -13.57 12.74
CA LYS A 38 10.17 -13.40 14.16
C LYS A 38 11.01 -14.31 15.07
N LYS A 39 11.19 -15.59 14.70
CA LYS A 39 12.07 -16.52 15.44
C LYS A 39 13.53 -16.09 15.38
N ALA A 40 14.01 -15.57 14.25
CA ALA A 40 15.37 -15.05 14.12
C ALA A 40 15.58 -13.84 15.03
N TYR A 41 14.64 -12.87 15.02
CA TYR A 41 14.70 -11.69 15.87
C TYR A 41 14.61 -12.04 17.36
N GLN A 42 13.80 -13.03 17.74
CA GLN A 42 13.76 -13.52 19.13
C GLN A 42 15.09 -14.09 19.61
N LYS A 43 15.92 -14.64 18.71
CA LYS A 43 17.26 -15.13 19.02
C LYS A 43 18.31 -14.01 19.08
N ASP A 44 18.10 -12.93 18.33
CA ASP A 44 18.97 -11.75 18.33
C ASP A 44 18.17 -10.42 18.30
N PRO A 45 17.64 -9.97 19.46
CA PRO A 45 16.78 -8.80 19.52
C PRO A 45 17.49 -7.45 19.26
N GLN A 46 18.81 -7.44 19.15
CA GLN A 46 19.58 -6.21 18.86
C GLN A 46 19.80 -6.03 17.36
N ASN A 47 19.39 -7.01 16.54
CA ASN A 47 19.53 -6.96 15.10
C ASN A 47 18.46 -6.04 14.47
N GLN A 48 18.89 -4.83 14.10
CA GLN A 48 18.02 -3.81 13.50
C GLN A 48 17.46 -4.24 12.13
N GLU A 49 18.19 -5.02 11.34
CA GLU A 49 17.74 -5.50 10.03
C GLU A 49 16.59 -6.51 10.18
N LEU A 50 16.68 -7.39 11.18
CA LEU A 50 15.60 -8.33 11.51
C LEU A 50 14.37 -7.59 12.05
N LEU A 51 14.55 -6.58 12.90
CA LEU A 51 13.45 -5.74 13.39
C LEU A 51 12.77 -5.01 12.22
N GLU A 52 13.54 -4.38 11.34
CA GLU A 52 13.02 -3.67 10.18
C GLU A 52 12.26 -4.60 9.24
N SER A 53 12.81 -5.79 8.97
CA SER A 53 12.15 -6.81 8.15
C SER A 53 10.85 -7.30 8.78
N LEU A 54 10.83 -7.49 10.10
CA LEU A 54 9.63 -7.87 10.85
C LEU A 54 8.54 -6.80 10.71
N LEU A 55 8.90 -5.52 10.94
CA LEU A 55 7.97 -4.40 10.82
C LEU A 55 7.44 -4.25 9.39
N MET A 56 8.28 -4.45 8.37
CA MET A 56 7.88 -4.43 6.96
C MET A 56 6.86 -5.53 6.63
N LEU A 57 7.10 -6.77 7.08
CA LEU A 57 6.15 -7.86 6.90
C LEU A 57 4.86 -7.61 7.67
N GLU A 58 4.96 -7.03 8.86
CA GLU A 58 3.81 -6.68 9.67
C GLU A 58 2.95 -5.58 9.03
N LEU A 59 3.55 -4.60 8.34
CA LEU A 59 2.80 -3.65 7.51
C LEU A 59 2.09 -4.34 6.34
N LEU A 60 2.74 -5.31 5.69
CA LEU A 60 2.19 -6.04 4.54
C LEU A 60 1.03 -6.98 4.93
N GLU A 61 1.16 -7.68 6.06
CA GLU A 61 0.19 -8.69 6.49
C GLU A 61 -1.04 -8.08 7.21
N ARG A 62 -0.96 -6.83 7.66
CA ARG A 62 -2.05 -6.16 8.38
C ARG A 62 -3.13 -5.65 7.42
N ASP A 63 -4.33 -6.25 7.52
CA ASP A 63 -5.51 -5.78 6.80
C ASP A 63 -6.16 -4.52 7.44
N ASN A 64 -5.74 -4.11 8.65
CA ASN A 64 -6.35 -2.98 9.37
C ASN A 64 -5.58 -1.66 9.15
N ALA A 65 -6.23 -0.68 8.50
CA ALA A 65 -5.61 0.60 8.14
C ALA A 65 -5.10 1.40 9.35
N ALA A 66 -5.89 1.50 10.42
CA ALA A 66 -5.52 2.24 11.63
C ALA A 66 -4.29 1.63 12.34
N GLN A 67 -4.13 0.30 12.28
CA GLN A 67 -2.95 -0.37 12.83
C GLN A 67 -1.72 -0.16 11.96
N VAL A 68 -1.85 -0.19 10.62
CA VAL A 68 -0.76 0.12 9.69
C VAL A 68 -0.24 1.54 9.91
N ILE A 69 -1.15 2.52 10.00
CA ILE A 69 -0.80 3.94 10.29
C ILE A 69 -0.03 4.03 11.60
N ARG A 70 -0.56 3.44 12.68
CA ARG A 70 0.07 3.48 14.00
C ARG A 70 1.45 2.83 13.99
N LEU A 71 1.59 1.65 13.37
CA LEU A 71 2.84 0.91 13.30
C LEU A 71 3.90 1.72 12.55
N TYR A 72 3.53 2.31 11.41
CA TYR A 72 4.43 3.17 10.64
C TYR A 72 4.87 4.40 11.44
N GLU A 73 3.92 5.13 12.04
CA GLU A 73 4.21 6.36 12.80
C GLU A 73 5.09 6.10 14.04
N GLN A 74 4.86 4.99 14.75
CA GLN A 74 5.66 4.61 15.92
C GLN A 74 7.09 4.18 15.57
N ASN A 75 7.32 3.75 14.31
CA ASN A 75 8.60 3.23 13.85
C ASN A 75 9.13 4.02 12.64
N LYS A 76 8.75 5.29 12.51
CA LYS A 76 9.06 6.12 11.34
C LYS A 76 10.57 6.24 11.09
N ASP A 77 11.37 6.27 12.15
CA ASP A 77 12.83 6.36 12.05
C ASP A 77 13.46 5.14 11.35
N LEU A 78 12.84 3.97 11.47
CA LEU A 78 13.27 2.74 10.80
C LEU A 78 12.63 2.61 9.42
N LEU A 79 11.35 2.94 9.29
CA LEU A 79 10.55 2.61 8.11
C LEU A 79 10.56 3.69 7.02
N SER A 80 10.85 4.95 7.36
CA SER A 80 10.83 6.06 6.38
C SER A 80 11.92 5.98 5.32
N GLY A 81 12.93 5.12 5.50
CA GLY A 81 13.94 4.78 4.50
C GLY A 81 13.44 3.77 3.43
N ARG A 82 12.30 3.11 3.66
CA ARG A 82 11.78 2.05 2.78
C ARG A 82 10.59 2.53 1.97
N VAL A 83 10.74 2.50 0.65
CA VAL A 83 9.71 2.97 -0.28
C VAL A 83 8.37 2.26 -0.08
N MET A 84 8.39 0.92 0.05
CA MET A 84 7.17 0.14 0.23
C MET A 84 6.49 0.38 1.58
N ALA A 85 7.23 0.73 2.64
CA ALA A 85 6.63 1.11 3.91
C ALA A 85 5.80 2.40 3.75
N GLY A 86 6.37 3.38 3.04
CA GLY A 86 5.70 4.62 2.70
C GLY A 86 4.46 4.37 1.83
N VAL A 87 4.56 3.49 0.83
CA VAL A 87 3.42 3.09 -0.01
C VAL A 87 2.29 2.48 0.84
N TYR A 88 2.60 1.55 1.74
CA TYR A 88 1.59 0.96 2.62
C TYR A 88 0.97 1.97 3.56
N TYR A 89 1.77 2.91 4.10
CA TYR A 89 1.28 4.01 4.92
C TYR A 89 0.31 4.92 4.15
N ALA A 90 0.71 5.41 2.98
CA ALA A 90 -0.12 6.27 2.13
C ALA A 90 -1.43 5.56 1.69
N THR A 91 -1.33 4.27 1.35
CA THR A 91 -2.49 3.44 1.01
C THR A 91 -3.42 3.27 2.22
N ALA A 92 -2.88 3.03 3.42
CA ALA A 92 -3.67 2.91 4.64
C ALA A 92 -4.39 4.22 5.01
N LEU A 93 -3.74 5.38 4.83
CA LEU A 93 -4.39 6.68 4.97
C LEU A 93 -5.60 6.80 4.03
N CYS A 94 -5.46 6.45 2.76
CA CYS A 94 -6.60 6.45 1.82
C CYS A 94 -7.65 5.40 2.20
N LYS A 95 -7.27 4.22 2.69
CA LYS A 95 -8.23 3.20 3.16
C LYS A 95 -9.07 3.69 4.35
N MET A 96 -8.48 4.48 5.26
CA MET A 96 -9.24 5.13 6.34
C MET A 96 -10.36 6.05 5.81
N ALA A 97 -10.23 6.60 4.59
CA ALA A 97 -11.31 7.33 3.97
C ALA A 97 -12.48 6.41 3.60
N GLY A 98 -12.23 5.26 2.99
CA GLY A 98 -13.28 4.27 2.69
C GLY A 98 -14.00 3.75 3.95
N GLU A 99 -13.30 3.71 5.08
CA GLU A 99 -13.85 3.30 6.38
C GLU A 99 -14.56 4.44 7.14
N SER A 100 -14.40 5.70 6.69
CA SER A 100 -14.93 6.88 7.37
C SER A 100 -16.39 7.15 7.03
N LYS A 101 -17.21 7.42 8.05
CA LYS A 101 -18.66 7.70 7.91
C LYS A 101 -19.01 9.15 7.59
N THR A 102 -18.06 10.08 7.70
CA THR A 102 -18.33 11.52 7.50
C THR A 102 -17.51 12.06 6.32
N PRO A 103 -18.12 12.86 5.43
CA PRO A 103 -17.41 13.41 4.26
C PRO A 103 -16.15 14.21 4.62
N SER A 104 -16.16 14.93 5.76
CA SER A 104 -15.00 15.69 6.22
C SER A 104 -13.82 14.80 6.61
N LEU A 105 -14.07 13.67 7.28
CA LEU A 105 -13.01 12.70 7.59
C LEU A 105 -12.53 11.95 6.35
N GLN A 106 -13.45 11.60 5.45
CA GLN A 106 -13.08 11.03 4.15
C GLN A 106 -12.09 11.95 3.43
N LEU A 107 -12.45 13.22 3.25
CA LEU A 107 -11.59 14.20 2.59
C LEU A 107 -10.25 14.41 3.31
N LYS A 108 -10.25 14.46 4.65
CA LYS A 108 -9.02 14.55 5.45
C LYS A 108 -8.05 13.41 5.13
N TYR A 109 -8.55 12.17 5.18
CA TYR A 109 -7.73 10.98 4.99
C TYR A 109 -7.24 10.82 3.56
N VAL A 110 -8.10 11.08 2.58
CA VAL A 110 -7.69 11.06 1.18
C VAL A 110 -6.59 12.09 0.92
N ARG A 111 -6.75 13.33 1.39
CA ARG A 111 -5.71 14.38 1.22
C ARG A 111 -4.39 13.99 1.89
N ALA A 112 -4.46 13.39 3.09
CA ALA A 112 -3.26 12.92 3.77
C ALA A 112 -2.54 11.82 2.96
N GLY A 113 -3.27 10.81 2.49
CA GLY A 113 -2.67 9.75 1.67
C GLY A 113 -2.15 10.27 0.33
N MET A 114 -2.83 11.21 -0.32
CA MET A 114 -2.35 11.86 -1.54
C MET A 114 -1.03 12.59 -1.31
N HIS A 115 -0.96 13.41 -0.26
CA HIS A 115 0.24 14.15 0.09
C HIS A 115 1.43 13.22 0.35
N GLU A 116 1.21 12.10 1.04
CA GLU A 116 2.26 11.10 1.23
C GLU A 116 2.71 10.52 -0.11
N PHE A 117 1.81 10.17 -1.03
CA PHE A 117 2.21 9.73 -2.37
C PHE A 117 3.01 10.78 -3.15
N GLU A 118 2.66 12.07 -3.06
CA GLU A 118 3.44 13.16 -3.67
C GLU A 118 4.87 13.18 -3.11
N LEU A 119 5.03 13.13 -1.79
CA LEU A 119 6.34 13.04 -1.13
C LEU A 119 7.13 11.79 -1.55
N LEU A 120 6.45 10.64 -1.73
CA LEU A 120 7.09 9.42 -2.23
C LEU A 120 7.60 9.60 -3.66
N THR A 121 6.82 10.23 -4.54
CA THR A 121 7.23 10.48 -5.94
C THR A 121 8.38 11.49 -6.03
N GLU A 122 8.44 12.47 -5.13
CA GLU A 122 9.58 13.40 -5.04
C GLU A 122 10.85 12.70 -4.56
N LYS A 123 10.72 11.83 -3.55
CA LYS A 123 11.86 11.14 -2.93
C LYS A 123 12.37 9.95 -3.75
N TRP A 124 11.48 9.23 -4.42
CA TRP A 124 11.78 8.05 -5.23
C TRP A 124 11.16 8.13 -6.62
N PRO A 125 11.58 9.11 -7.45
CA PRO A 125 10.94 9.38 -8.74
C PRO A 125 11.10 8.24 -9.76
N ASN A 126 12.04 7.33 -9.54
CA ASN A 126 12.32 6.20 -10.44
C ASN A 126 11.69 4.88 -9.98
N GLU A 127 11.00 4.84 -8.82
CA GLU A 127 10.36 3.62 -8.33
C GLU A 127 8.95 3.49 -8.92
N GLY A 128 8.82 2.70 -9.99
CA GLY A 128 7.56 2.49 -10.70
C GLY A 128 6.41 2.02 -9.80
N ARG A 129 6.70 1.28 -8.72
CA ARG A 129 5.66 0.83 -7.77
C ARG A 129 4.98 1.99 -7.03
N VAL A 130 5.67 3.10 -6.79
CA VAL A 130 5.05 4.27 -6.15
C VAL A 130 3.91 4.79 -7.02
N TYR A 131 4.17 4.97 -8.32
CA TYR A 131 3.17 5.44 -9.29
C TYR A 131 2.05 4.43 -9.51
N LEU A 132 2.38 3.14 -9.57
CA LEU A 132 1.38 2.08 -9.67
C LEU A 132 0.39 2.16 -8.50
N TRP A 133 0.91 2.17 -7.26
CA TRP A 133 0.07 2.26 -6.06
C TRP A 133 -0.66 3.59 -5.94
N GLN A 134 -0.08 4.69 -6.41
CA GLN A 134 -0.75 5.99 -6.49
C GLN A 134 -1.97 5.92 -7.41
N ALA A 135 -1.82 5.40 -8.64
CA ALA A 135 -2.92 5.27 -9.60
C ALA A 135 -4.05 4.36 -9.05
N ILE A 136 -3.69 3.21 -8.48
CA ILE A 136 -4.65 2.28 -7.87
C ILE A 136 -5.39 2.98 -6.75
N THR A 137 -4.67 3.63 -5.83
CA THR A 137 -5.27 4.26 -4.67
C THR A 137 -6.23 5.36 -5.08
N TYR A 138 -5.83 6.23 -6.01
CA TYR A 138 -6.64 7.36 -6.45
C TYR A 138 -7.87 6.90 -7.25
N SER A 139 -7.78 5.77 -7.95
CA SER A 139 -8.91 5.18 -8.67
C SER A 139 -10.08 4.78 -7.77
N ASN A 140 -9.86 4.61 -6.46
CA ASN A 140 -10.92 4.28 -5.50
C ASN A 140 -11.68 5.52 -4.98
N PHE A 141 -11.17 6.73 -5.20
CA PHE A 141 -11.81 7.98 -4.77
C PHE A 141 -11.91 9.02 -5.89
N PRO A 142 -12.22 8.65 -7.14
CA PRO A 142 -11.95 9.50 -8.26
C PRO A 142 -12.95 10.67 -8.34
N VAL A 143 -14.18 10.49 -7.85
CA VAL A 143 -15.21 11.55 -7.79
C VAL A 143 -14.95 12.53 -6.66
N ILE A 144 -14.56 12.04 -5.47
CA ILE A 144 -14.27 12.89 -4.30
C ILE A 144 -13.12 13.85 -4.58
N LEU A 145 -12.18 13.43 -5.43
CA LEU A 145 -10.98 14.18 -5.74
C LEU A 145 -10.95 14.86 -7.11
N GLY A 146 -11.85 14.49 -8.03
CA GLY A 146 -11.64 14.79 -9.45
C GLY A 146 -10.31 14.22 -9.99
N ALA A 147 -9.93 13.03 -9.51
CA ALA A 147 -8.63 12.41 -9.79
C ALA A 147 -8.61 11.52 -11.05
N ASP A 148 -9.69 11.50 -11.83
CA ASP A 148 -9.79 10.67 -13.04
C ASP A 148 -8.68 10.98 -14.07
N LYS A 149 -8.40 12.26 -14.29
CA LYS A 149 -7.30 12.71 -15.18
C LYS A 149 -5.93 12.36 -14.60
N ILE A 150 -5.77 12.44 -13.28
CA ILE A 150 -4.52 12.09 -12.59
C ILE A 150 -4.26 10.59 -12.76
N VAL A 151 -5.26 9.74 -12.50
CA VAL A 151 -5.16 8.29 -12.68
C VAL A 151 -4.80 7.94 -14.13
N GLN A 152 -5.48 8.52 -15.11
CA GLN A 152 -5.17 8.31 -16.53
C GLN A 152 -3.74 8.71 -16.87
N SER A 153 -3.32 9.91 -16.46
CA SER A 153 -1.96 10.42 -16.73
C SER A 153 -0.88 9.53 -16.11
N ILE A 154 -1.09 9.04 -14.89
CA ILE A 154 -0.15 8.12 -14.24
C ILE A 154 -0.09 6.79 -14.98
N ILE A 155 -1.24 6.21 -15.37
CA ILE A 155 -1.26 4.94 -16.11
C ILE A 155 -0.61 5.09 -17.49
N GLU A 156 -0.81 6.21 -18.18
CA GLU A 156 -0.13 6.51 -19.45
C GLU A 156 1.38 6.60 -19.28
N MET A 157 1.87 7.28 -18.24
CA MET A 157 3.29 7.32 -17.89
C MET A 157 3.84 5.93 -17.61
N ILE A 158 3.14 5.12 -16.81
CA ILE A 158 3.53 3.73 -16.50
C ILE A 158 3.63 2.92 -17.79
N ASN A 159 2.65 3.02 -18.69
CA ASN A 159 2.66 2.32 -19.97
C ASN A 159 3.85 2.73 -20.86
N GLN A 160 4.20 4.03 -20.88
CA GLN A 160 5.38 4.50 -21.60
C GLN A 160 6.67 3.90 -21.04
N LYS A 161 6.80 3.84 -19.71
CA LYS A 161 7.96 3.28 -18.99
C LYS A 161 8.09 1.77 -19.15
N ILE A 162 6.97 1.06 -19.23
CA ILE A 162 6.95 -0.37 -19.58
C ILE A 162 7.41 -0.57 -21.02
N ALA A 163 6.87 0.22 -21.97
CA ALA A 163 7.22 0.12 -23.38
C ALA A 163 8.72 0.42 -23.64
N SER A 164 9.30 1.34 -22.88
CA SER A 164 10.74 1.64 -22.92
C SER A 164 11.61 0.66 -22.12
N GLN A 165 11.01 -0.36 -21.50
CA GLN A 165 11.68 -1.35 -20.63
C GLN A 165 12.37 -0.74 -19.39
N GLU A 166 12.00 0.49 -19.02
CA GLU A 166 12.55 1.16 -17.84
C GLU A 166 11.95 0.57 -16.55
N TRP A 167 10.65 0.25 -16.58
CA TRP A 167 9.96 -0.40 -15.46
C TRP A 167 9.44 -1.77 -15.86
N ILE A 168 9.68 -2.74 -14.98
CA ILE A 168 9.21 -4.12 -15.14
C ILE A 168 8.36 -4.46 -13.91
N PHE A 169 7.13 -4.89 -14.17
CA PHE A 169 6.17 -5.28 -13.16
C PHE A 169 5.82 -6.76 -13.28
N ALA A 170 5.49 -7.37 -12.14
CA ALA A 170 4.90 -8.69 -12.12
C ALA A 170 3.48 -8.67 -12.72
N VAL A 171 3.00 -9.83 -13.19
CA VAL A 171 1.65 -9.97 -13.76
C VAL A 171 0.57 -9.46 -12.80
N GLU A 172 0.67 -9.78 -11.51
CA GLU A 172 -0.29 -9.34 -10.50
C GLU A 172 -0.30 -7.82 -10.27
N GLU A 173 0.83 -7.15 -10.48
CA GLU A 173 0.94 -5.69 -10.45
C GLU A 173 0.29 -5.08 -11.69
N LEU A 174 0.49 -5.67 -12.88
CA LEU A 174 -0.14 -5.22 -14.12
C LEU A 174 -1.67 -5.35 -14.09
N LYS A 175 -2.21 -6.39 -13.45
CA LYS A 175 -3.67 -6.53 -13.22
C LYS A 175 -4.26 -5.32 -12.51
N GLN A 176 -3.51 -4.71 -11.60
CA GLN A 176 -3.99 -3.55 -10.85
C GLN A 176 -4.23 -2.33 -11.73
N LEU A 177 -3.48 -2.16 -12.82
CA LEU A 177 -3.71 -1.08 -13.80
C LEU A 177 -5.08 -1.24 -14.48
N VAL A 178 -5.48 -2.48 -14.77
CA VAL A 178 -6.81 -2.77 -15.30
C VAL A 178 -7.88 -2.48 -14.26
N TYR A 179 -7.66 -2.91 -13.01
CA TYR A 179 -8.59 -2.62 -11.92
C TYR A 179 -8.78 -1.13 -11.65
N ALA A 180 -7.73 -0.31 -11.82
CA ALA A 180 -7.85 1.13 -11.72
C ALA A 180 -8.88 1.70 -12.73
N TYR A 181 -8.82 1.29 -14.00
CA TYR A 181 -9.82 1.70 -14.99
C TYR A 181 -11.21 1.13 -14.70
N VAL A 182 -11.31 -0.11 -14.21
CA VAL A 182 -12.59 -0.69 -13.79
C VAL A 182 -13.22 0.13 -12.66
N ASN A 183 -12.43 0.57 -11.68
CA ASN A 183 -12.92 1.42 -10.60
C ASN A 183 -13.43 2.77 -11.14
N LEU A 184 -12.68 3.42 -12.05
CA LEU A 184 -13.15 4.62 -12.74
C LEU A 184 -14.48 4.38 -13.48
N ALA A 185 -14.61 3.24 -14.19
CA ALA A 185 -15.81 2.89 -14.93
C ALA A 185 -17.04 2.75 -14.03
N ARG A 186 -16.88 2.11 -12.87
CA ARG A 186 -17.93 1.94 -11.86
C ARG A 186 -18.35 3.26 -11.24
N GLU A 187 -17.38 4.02 -10.74
CA GLU A 187 -17.62 5.27 -10.02
C GLU A 187 -18.29 6.32 -10.92
N TYR A 188 -17.89 6.42 -12.19
CA TYR A 188 -18.48 7.35 -13.16
C TYR A 188 -19.61 6.77 -14.00
N LYS A 189 -19.94 5.48 -13.83
CA LYS A 189 -20.88 4.75 -14.71
C LYS A 189 -20.57 4.96 -16.21
N SER A 190 -19.29 4.82 -16.58
CA SER A 190 -18.78 5.21 -17.90
C SER A 190 -18.29 4.01 -18.71
N LEU A 191 -18.92 3.79 -19.87
CA LEU A 191 -18.46 2.80 -20.85
C LEU A 191 -17.08 3.13 -21.42
N SER A 192 -16.73 4.42 -21.52
CA SER A 192 -15.41 4.83 -22.03
C SER A 192 -14.26 4.39 -21.11
N TYR A 193 -14.47 4.41 -19.79
CA TYR A 193 -13.49 3.86 -18.84
C TYR A 193 -13.45 2.33 -18.87
N LEU A 194 -14.57 1.69 -19.17
CA LEU A 194 -14.61 0.24 -19.35
C LEU A 194 -13.83 -0.19 -20.61
N ASP A 195 -13.92 0.58 -21.70
CA ASP A 195 -13.11 0.37 -22.90
C ASP A 195 -11.63 0.59 -22.62
N SER A 196 -11.30 1.61 -21.81
CA SER A 196 -9.94 1.83 -21.33
C SER A 196 -9.39 0.65 -20.52
N ALA A 197 -10.23 0.00 -19.69
CA ALA A 197 -9.85 -1.22 -18.98
C ALA A 197 -9.52 -2.38 -19.92
N ARG A 198 -10.33 -2.57 -20.99
CA ARG A 198 -10.06 -3.60 -22.02
C ARG A 198 -8.77 -3.33 -22.77
N MET A 199 -8.57 -2.09 -23.22
CA MET A 199 -7.34 -1.66 -23.88
C MET A 199 -6.12 -1.83 -22.97
N GLN A 200 -6.25 -1.52 -21.69
CA GLN A 200 -5.17 -1.74 -20.73
C GLN A 200 -4.84 -3.22 -20.60
N ALA A 201 -5.85 -4.09 -20.52
CA ALA A 201 -5.65 -5.53 -20.47
C ALA A 201 -4.92 -6.05 -21.73
N GLU A 202 -5.26 -5.56 -22.93
CA GLU A 202 -4.55 -5.88 -24.16
C GLU A 202 -3.09 -5.43 -24.12
N LYS A 203 -2.83 -4.16 -23.73
CA LYS A 203 -1.48 -3.59 -23.63
C LYS A 203 -0.57 -4.37 -22.67
N THR A 204 -1.14 -4.93 -21.60
CA THR A 204 -0.40 -5.68 -20.60
C THR A 204 -0.42 -7.21 -20.83
N GLY A 205 -0.97 -7.68 -21.96
CA GLY A 205 -1.05 -9.12 -22.27
C GLY A 205 -2.02 -9.92 -21.38
N LEU A 206 -3.00 -9.24 -20.76
CA LEU A 206 -4.00 -9.79 -19.84
C LEU A 206 -5.38 -9.98 -20.51
N ASN A 207 -5.50 -9.80 -21.82
CA ASN A 207 -6.76 -9.92 -22.56
C ASN A 207 -7.38 -11.34 -22.48
N HIS A 208 -6.60 -12.36 -22.14
CA HIS A 208 -7.09 -13.73 -21.91
C HIS A 208 -7.08 -14.14 -20.43
N ASP A 209 -6.74 -13.23 -19.51
CA ASP A 209 -6.78 -13.51 -18.08
C ASP A 209 -8.24 -13.60 -17.60
N THR A 210 -8.63 -14.77 -17.08
CA THR A 210 -10.02 -15.06 -16.70
C THR A 210 -10.52 -14.18 -15.56
N GLN A 211 -9.65 -13.79 -14.63
CA GLN A 211 -9.98 -12.91 -13.52
C GLN A 211 -10.26 -11.49 -14.04
N ILE A 212 -9.41 -10.98 -14.93
CA ILE A 212 -9.62 -9.69 -15.58
C ILE A 212 -10.91 -9.67 -16.40
N GLN A 213 -11.15 -10.68 -17.23
CA GLN A 213 -12.37 -10.76 -18.04
C GLN A 213 -13.63 -10.82 -17.17
N THR A 214 -13.59 -11.55 -16.07
CA THR A 214 -14.70 -11.62 -15.10
C THR A 214 -14.99 -10.26 -14.48
N VAL A 215 -13.94 -9.54 -14.05
CA VAL A 215 -14.10 -8.23 -13.41
C VAL A 215 -14.63 -7.18 -14.39
N ILE A 216 -14.13 -7.15 -15.64
CA ILE A 216 -14.63 -6.26 -16.70
C ILE A 216 -16.09 -6.57 -17.03
N THR A 217 -16.45 -7.85 -17.16
CA THR A 217 -17.84 -8.27 -17.47
C THR A 217 -18.79 -7.83 -16.36
N LYS A 218 -18.44 -8.09 -15.09
CA LYS A 218 -19.25 -7.66 -13.95
C LYS A 218 -19.42 -6.14 -13.90
N ALA A 219 -18.36 -5.38 -14.14
CA ALA A 219 -18.46 -3.92 -14.21
C ALA A 219 -19.37 -3.45 -15.36
N ALA A 220 -19.36 -4.14 -16.51
CA ALA A 220 -20.27 -3.85 -17.62
C ALA A 220 -21.75 -4.05 -17.26
N GLU A 221 -22.06 -5.02 -16.39
CA GLU A 221 -23.41 -5.28 -15.90
C GLU A 221 -23.86 -4.21 -14.91
N GLU A 222 -22.97 -3.73 -14.04
CA GLU A 222 -23.26 -2.70 -13.03
C GLU A 222 -23.45 -1.29 -13.59
N ILE A 223 -22.93 -1.02 -14.80
CA ILE A 223 -23.03 0.29 -15.47
C ILE A 223 -24.36 0.42 -16.26
N LYS A 224 -25.03 -0.69 -16.59
CA LYS A 224 -26.32 -0.71 -17.30
C LYS A 224 -27.48 -0.33 -16.39
#